data_AF-A0A415S8F9-F1
#
_entry.id   AF-A0A415S8F9-F1
#
_cell.length_a   1.000
_cell.length_b   1.000
_cell.length_c   1.000
_cell.angle_alpha   90.00
_cell.angle_beta   90.00
_cell.angle_gamma   90.00
#
_symmetry.space_group_name_H-M   'P 1'
#
loop_
_entity.id
_entity.type
_entity.pdbx_description
1 polymer ?
#
loop_
_entity_poly.entity_id
_entity_poly.type
_entity_poly.pdbx_seq_one_letter_code
_entity_poly.pdbx_strand_id
1 'polypeptide(L)'
;MNRKILFKAKRIDWEELPKDQWWVEGDLLHTRYDDIVLISNFEDQLFRCDGNTVCQFTGLHDNTKWRDLTEAEKESFLSDWNYREDRKNKIEDWSGRKIWENDIVECNKRKEECGLYKVIWRKEYADFGVVPISNTCIGQYPIGFSYGKTLHGRDYKSVGNIFDNPELLEVE
;
A
#
# COMPACT_ATOMS: atom_id res chain seq x y z
N MET A 1 15.57 -10.52 10.24
CA MET A 1 14.69 -9.60 9.47
C MET A 1 14.12 -8.59 10.45
N ASN A 2 14.44 -7.30 10.29
CA ASN A 2 13.77 -6.26 11.06
C ASN A 2 12.39 -6.01 10.44
N ARG A 3 11.33 -6.24 11.23
CA ARG A 3 9.94 -5.93 10.85
C ARG A 3 9.85 -4.42 10.57
N LYS A 4 9.47 -4.05 9.36
CA LYS A 4 9.18 -2.64 9.01
C LYS A 4 7.70 -2.39 9.27
N ILE A 5 7.40 -1.66 10.33
CA ILE A 5 6.08 -1.07 10.52
C ILE A 5 6.11 0.27 9.79
N LEU A 6 5.21 0.46 8.83
CA LEU A 6 5.19 1.64 7.99
C LEU A 6 3.74 1.99 7.68
N PHE A 7 3.44 3.28 7.63
CA PHE A 7 2.13 3.80 7.30
C PHE A 7 2.22 4.76 6.11
N LYS A 8 1.11 4.96 5.42
CA LYS A 8 0.91 6.06 4.49
C LYS A 8 -0.44 6.72 4.74
N ALA A 9 -0.55 8.01 4.47
CA ALA A 9 -1.83 8.74 4.47
C ALA A 9 -1.74 9.96 3.56
N LYS A 10 -2.88 10.47 3.10
CA LYS A 10 -2.95 11.77 2.43
C LYS A 10 -2.68 12.88 3.43
N ARG A 11 -1.93 13.91 3.04
CA ARG A 11 -1.77 15.14 3.82
C ARG A 11 -3.11 15.83 3.97
N ILE A 12 -3.32 16.60 5.03
CA ILE A 12 -4.59 17.33 5.23
C ILE A 12 -4.83 18.40 4.16
N ASP A 13 -3.76 18.95 3.59
CA ASP A 13 -3.72 19.98 2.56
C ASP A 13 -3.53 19.41 1.14
N TRP A 14 -3.78 18.11 0.94
CA TRP A 14 -3.45 17.42 -0.32
C TRP A 14 -4.11 18.04 -1.57
N GLU A 15 -5.31 18.61 -1.46
CA GLU A 15 -6.02 19.24 -2.58
C GLU A 15 -5.31 20.50 -3.12
N GLU A 16 -4.48 21.14 -2.30
CA GLU A 16 -3.68 22.31 -2.68
C GLU A 16 -2.31 21.92 -3.26
N LEU A 17 -1.96 20.63 -3.24
CA LEU A 17 -0.65 20.12 -3.59
C LEU A 17 -0.64 19.39 -4.94
N PRO A 18 0.53 19.35 -5.61
CA PRO A 18 0.77 18.42 -6.71
C PRO A 18 0.49 16.97 -6.32
N LYS A 19 0.03 16.15 -7.28
CA LYS A 19 -0.43 14.77 -7.04
C LYS A 19 0.65 13.86 -6.43
N ASP A 20 1.91 14.09 -6.78
CA ASP A 20 3.09 13.40 -6.25
C ASP A 20 3.39 13.74 -4.78
N GLN A 21 2.73 14.76 -4.21
CA GLN A 21 2.87 15.18 -2.82
C GLN A 21 1.61 14.89 -1.97
N TRP A 22 0.59 14.26 -2.54
CA TRP A 22 -0.65 13.96 -1.81
C TRP A 22 -0.40 13.03 -0.63
N TRP A 23 0.44 12.01 -0.82
CA TRP A 23 0.69 10.96 0.14
C TRP A 23 2.03 11.15 0.84
N VAL A 24 2.06 10.83 2.14
CA VAL A 24 3.29 10.76 2.94
C VAL A 24 3.41 9.35 3.50
N GLU A 25 4.59 8.75 3.35
CA GLU A 25 4.94 7.47 3.96
C GLU A 25 5.82 7.70 5.20
N GLY A 26 5.59 6.97 6.28
CA GLY A 26 6.34 7.20 7.51
C GLY A 26 5.84 6.46 8.75
N ASP A 27 6.35 6.91 9.89
CA ASP A 27 5.89 6.48 11.21
C ASP A 27 4.60 7.24 11.58
N LEU A 28 3.55 6.48 11.91
CA LEU A 28 2.31 7.02 12.43
C LEU A 28 2.49 7.40 13.90
N LEU A 29 2.33 8.68 14.22
CA LEU A 29 2.46 9.19 15.58
C LEU A 29 1.09 9.34 16.22
N HIS A 30 0.92 8.73 17.39
CA HIS A 30 -0.27 8.93 18.20
C HIS A 30 -0.16 10.23 18.98
N THR A 31 -1.24 11.00 18.99
CA THR A 31 -1.35 12.17 19.85
C THR A 31 -2.46 11.94 20.88
N ARG A 32 -2.61 12.86 21.84
CA ARG A 32 -3.71 12.83 22.82
C ARG A 32 -5.08 13.20 22.21
N TYR A 33 -5.10 13.60 20.95
CA TYR A 33 -6.29 14.06 20.23
C TYR A 33 -6.53 13.12 19.06
N ASP A 34 -7.67 12.42 19.07
CA ASP A 34 -7.99 11.37 18.09
C ASP A 34 -8.16 11.91 16.66
N ASP A 35 -8.39 13.21 16.50
CA ASP A 35 -8.53 13.92 15.22
C ASP A 35 -7.19 14.45 14.67
N ILE A 36 -6.08 14.28 15.39
CA ILE A 36 -4.75 14.67 14.94
C ILE A 36 -3.95 13.43 14.57
N VAL A 37 -3.85 13.21 13.26
CA VAL A 37 -3.02 12.18 12.65
C VAL A 37 -1.76 12.80 12.09
N LEU A 38 -0.60 12.31 12.52
CA LEU A 38 0.71 12.79 12.11
C LEU A 38 1.55 11.65 11.53
N ILE A 39 2.21 11.89 10.41
CA ILE A 39 3.21 10.99 9.82
C ILE A 39 4.57 11.69 9.79
N SER A 40 5.61 11.01 10.30
CA SER A 40 7.01 11.43 10.17
C SER A 40 7.68 10.71 9.02
N ASN A 41 8.23 11.43 8.03
CA ASN A 41 8.76 10.87 6.79
C ASN A 41 10.23 10.37 6.87
N PHE A 42 10.75 10.18 8.08
CA PHE A 42 12.15 9.81 8.36
C PHE A 42 13.22 10.84 7.96
N GLU A 43 12.82 12.00 7.41
CA GLU A 43 13.70 13.14 7.12
C GLU A 43 13.45 14.30 8.11
N ASP A 44 13.07 13.96 9.35
CA ASP A 44 12.71 14.89 10.43
C ASP A 44 11.54 15.84 10.11
N GLN A 45 10.75 15.55 9.07
CA GLN A 45 9.53 16.30 8.75
C GLN A 45 8.31 15.59 9.31
N LEU A 46 7.42 16.36 9.94
CA LEU A 46 6.10 15.91 10.39
C LEU A 46 5.01 16.50 9.51
N PHE A 47 4.10 15.65 9.06
CA PHE A 47 2.95 16.04 8.25
C PHE A 47 1.66 15.74 8.99
N ARG A 48 0.71 16.69 8.95
CA ARG A 48 -0.66 16.44 9.35
C ARG A 48 -1.40 15.76 8.21
N CYS A 49 -2.08 14.66 8.51
CA CYS A 49 -2.72 13.80 7.53
C CYS A 49 -4.22 13.64 7.79
N ASP A 50 -4.96 13.24 6.76
CA ASP A 50 -6.34 12.78 6.89
C ASP A 50 -6.36 11.36 7.47
N GLY A 51 -6.88 11.23 8.69
CA GLY A 51 -6.98 9.97 9.40
C GLY A 51 -7.80 8.90 8.69
N ASN A 52 -8.72 9.28 7.80
CA ASN A 52 -9.54 8.32 7.03
C ASN A 52 -8.76 7.64 5.90
N THR A 53 -7.57 8.15 5.58
CA THR A 53 -6.72 7.65 4.49
C THR A 53 -5.52 6.85 5.01
N VAL A 54 -5.43 6.63 6.32
CA VAL A 54 -4.31 5.90 6.92
C VAL A 54 -4.34 4.45 6.44
N CYS A 55 -3.23 4.01 5.88
CA CYS A 55 -3.00 2.64 5.43
C CYS A 55 -1.74 2.08 6.07
N GLN A 56 -1.80 0.85 6.55
CA GLN A 56 -0.62 0.12 7.00
C GLN A 56 0.03 -0.67 5.86
N PHE A 57 1.37 -0.70 5.84
CA PHE A 57 2.12 -1.56 4.93
C PHE A 57 1.93 -3.04 5.32
N THR A 58 1.58 -3.87 4.33
CA THR A 58 1.32 -5.30 4.56
C THR A 58 2.59 -6.12 4.86
N GLY A 59 3.77 -5.57 4.56
CA GLY A 59 5.02 -6.32 4.53
C GLY A 59 5.29 -7.02 3.20
N LEU A 60 4.35 -6.97 2.25
CA LEU A 60 4.44 -7.62 0.94
C LEU A 60 4.76 -6.61 -0.16
N HIS A 61 5.56 -7.03 -1.14
CA HIS A 61 5.78 -6.28 -2.38
C HIS A 61 5.16 -7.04 -3.54
N ASP A 62 4.58 -6.30 -4.47
CA ASP A 62 3.99 -6.83 -5.68
C ASP A 62 5.06 -7.30 -6.69
N ASN A 63 4.64 -7.76 -7.87
CA ASN A 63 5.58 -8.28 -8.87
C ASN A 63 6.17 -7.22 -9.81
N THR A 64 5.90 -5.92 -9.60
CA THR A 64 6.32 -4.84 -10.52
C THR A 64 7.83 -4.87 -10.71
N LYS A 65 8.30 -4.92 -11.96
CA LYS A 65 9.75 -4.95 -12.26
C LYS A 65 10.28 -3.54 -12.44
N TRP A 66 11.56 -3.35 -12.11
CA TRP A 66 12.27 -2.09 -12.29
C TRP A 66 12.10 -1.50 -13.70
N ARG A 67 12.17 -2.36 -14.72
CA ARG A 67 12.01 -1.99 -16.13
C ARG A 67 10.59 -1.49 -16.47
N ASP A 68 9.60 -1.83 -15.67
CA ASP A 68 8.19 -1.47 -15.87
C ASP A 68 7.85 -0.13 -15.18
N LEU A 69 8.78 0.45 -14.42
CA LEU A 69 8.61 1.76 -13.77
C LEU A 69 8.76 2.91 -14.78
N THR A 70 8.00 3.96 -14.55
CA THR A 70 8.20 5.27 -15.19
C THR A 70 9.52 5.90 -14.74
N GLU A 71 10.06 6.86 -15.50
CA GLU A 71 11.29 7.57 -15.10
C GLU A 71 11.10 8.31 -13.77
N ALA A 72 9.94 8.93 -13.55
CA ALA A 72 9.62 9.60 -12.29
C ALA A 72 9.62 8.63 -11.09
N GLU A 73 9.08 7.42 -11.25
CA GLU A 73 9.14 6.38 -10.21
C GLU A 73 10.57 5.92 -9.94
N LYS A 74 11.40 5.77 -10.99
CA LYS A 74 12.81 5.41 -10.83
C LYS A 74 13.59 6.50 -10.09
N GLU A 75 13.40 7.76 -10.48
CA GLU A 75 14.02 8.92 -9.83
C GLU A 75 13.59 9.03 -8.38
N SER A 76 12.28 8.93 -8.11
CA SER A 76 11.73 8.92 -6.75
C SER A 76 12.38 7.83 -5.90
N PHE A 77 12.40 6.58 -6.38
CA PHE A 77 12.99 5.46 -5.66
C PHE A 77 14.49 5.66 -5.38
N LEU A 78 15.28 6.04 -6.39
CA LEU A 78 16.73 6.25 -6.24
C LEU A 78 17.07 7.47 -5.37
N SER A 79 16.17 8.45 -5.32
CA SER A 79 16.31 9.62 -4.43
C SER A 79 15.95 9.31 -2.98
N ASP A 80 15.22 8.23 -2.71
CA ASP A 80 14.83 7.82 -1.35
C ASP A 80 15.98 7.07 -0.62
N TRP A 81 15.93 7.09 0.70
CA TRP A 81 16.93 6.49 1.59
C TRP A 81 16.71 5.00 1.81
N ASN A 82 17.77 4.22 1.62
CA ASN A 82 17.90 2.88 2.17
C ASN A 82 18.49 2.98 3.58
N TYR A 83 17.63 3.21 4.57
CA TYR A 83 18.02 3.35 5.98
C TYR A 83 18.75 2.12 6.57
N ARG A 84 18.67 0.94 5.94
CA ARG A 84 19.39 -0.25 6.41
C ARG A 84 20.87 -0.21 6.04
N GLU A 85 21.17 0.35 4.88
CA GLU A 85 22.50 0.40 4.31
C GLU A 85 23.15 1.79 4.48
N ASP A 86 22.46 2.72 5.14
CA ASP A 86 22.88 4.11 5.36
C ASP A 86 23.33 4.81 4.07
N ARG A 87 22.52 4.65 3.01
CA ARG A 87 22.76 5.24 1.68
C ARG A 87 21.44 5.43 0.94
N LYS A 88 21.45 6.18 -0.16
CA LYS A 88 20.34 6.20 -1.11
C LYS A 88 20.12 4.82 -1.75
N ASN A 89 18.88 4.54 -2.18
CA ASN A 89 18.53 3.29 -2.84
C ASN A 89 19.35 3.10 -4.13
N LYS A 90 19.63 1.83 -4.45
CA LYS A 90 20.18 1.38 -5.72
C LYS A 90 19.16 0.52 -6.44
N ILE A 91 19.34 0.32 -7.74
CA ILE A 91 18.47 -0.55 -8.56
C ILE A 91 18.32 -1.96 -7.95
N GLU A 92 19.41 -2.50 -7.39
CA GLU A 92 19.43 -3.82 -6.71
C GLU A 92 18.56 -3.90 -5.44
N ASP A 93 18.18 -2.76 -4.85
CA ASP A 93 17.30 -2.70 -3.68
C ASP A 93 15.81 -2.81 -4.06
N TRP A 94 15.46 -2.70 -5.36
CA TRP A 94 14.07 -2.76 -5.82
C TRP A 94 13.47 -4.16 -5.62
N SER A 95 12.34 -4.22 -4.91
CA SER A 95 11.66 -5.49 -4.58
C SER A 95 10.21 -5.57 -5.07
N GLY A 96 9.76 -4.59 -5.85
CA GLY A 96 8.35 -4.40 -6.23
C GLY A 96 7.71 -3.23 -5.50
N ARG A 97 6.49 -2.84 -5.88
CA ARG A 97 5.74 -1.82 -5.15
C ARG A 97 5.26 -2.41 -3.83
N LYS A 98 5.32 -1.61 -2.76
CA LYS A 98 4.73 -1.97 -1.47
C LYS A 98 3.22 -2.16 -1.64
N ILE A 99 2.68 -3.24 -1.07
CA ILE A 99 1.23 -3.46 -0.99
C ILE A 99 0.75 -2.91 0.35
N TRP A 100 -0.24 -2.04 0.31
CA TRP A 100 -0.81 -1.37 1.47
C TRP A 100 -2.24 -1.81 1.72
N GLU A 101 -2.70 -1.63 2.95
CA GLU A 101 -4.13 -1.59 3.24
C GLU A 101 -4.85 -0.61 2.29
N ASN A 102 -6.07 -0.94 1.87
CA ASN A 102 -6.87 -0.19 0.91
C ASN A 102 -6.30 -0.04 -0.51
N ASP A 103 -5.18 -0.70 -0.83
CA ASP A 103 -4.77 -0.88 -2.22
C ASP A 103 -5.78 -1.80 -2.95
N ILE A 104 -5.89 -1.57 -4.26
CA ILE A 104 -6.62 -2.41 -5.20
C ILE A 104 -5.58 -3.23 -5.97
N VAL A 105 -5.72 -4.55 -5.93
CA VAL A 105 -4.75 -5.50 -6.49
C VAL A 105 -5.42 -6.50 -7.42
N GLU A 106 -4.71 -6.89 -8.47
CA GLU A 106 -5.04 -8.06 -9.31
C GLU A 106 -4.23 -9.28 -8.86
N CYS A 107 -4.80 -10.48 -8.98
CA CYS A 107 -4.07 -11.72 -8.69
C CYS A 107 -4.56 -12.90 -9.55
N ASN A 108 -3.79 -13.26 -10.58
CA ASN A 108 -4.15 -14.34 -11.51
C ASN A 108 -4.10 -15.76 -10.89
N LYS A 109 -3.54 -15.89 -9.68
CA LYS A 109 -3.48 -17.19 -8.96
C LYS A 109 -4.67 -17.40 -8.02
N ARG A 110 -5.42 -16.34 -7.74
CA ARG A 110 -6.66 -16.43 -6.98
C ARG A 110 -7.76 -17.09 -7.83
N LYS A 111 -8.67 -17.78 -7.17
CA LYS A 111 -9.75 -18.52 -7.82
C LYS A 111 -11.13 -18.02 -7.41
N GLU A 112 -11.19 -16.98 -6.59
CA GLU A 112 -12.42 -16.38 -6.06
C GLU A 112 -13.24 -15.59 -7.12
N GLU A 113 -13.16 -15.99 -8.41
CA GLU A 113 -13.98 -15.48 -9.54
C GLU A 113 -14.11 -13.95 -9.66
N CYS A 114 -13.06 -13.19 -9.31
CA CYS A 114 -13.01 -11.76 -9.56
C CYS A 114 -11.61 -11.32 -10.04
N GLY A 115 -11.56 -10.24 -10.83
CA GLY A 115 -10.29 -9.71 -11.35
C GLY A 115 -9.56 -8.83 -10.34
N LEU A 116 -10.29 -8.08 -9.53
CA LEU A 116 -9.76 -7.10 -8.59
C LEU A 116 -10.16 -7.40 -7.16
N TYR A 117 -9.27 -7.04 -6.25
CA TYR A 117 -9.47 -7.21 -4.83
C TYR A 117 -9.01 -5.95 -4.07
N LYS A 118 -9.75 -5.57 -3.04
CA LYS A 118 -9.32 -4.57 -2.07
C LYS A 118 -8.55 -5.24 -0.94
N VAL A 119 -7.37 -4.72 -0.60
CA VAL A 119 -6.58 -5.17 0.56
C VAL A 119 -7.19 -4.61 1.85
N ILE A 120 -7.32 -5.43 2.89
CA ILE A 120 -7.92 -5.06 4.18
C ILE A 120 -7.13 -5.62 5.37
N TRP A 121 -7.26 -5.00 6.54
CA TRP A 121 -6.94 -5.65 7.81
C TRP A 121 -8.12 -6.48 8.33
N ARG A 122 -7.92 -7.77 8.58
CA ARG A 122 -8.94 -8.67 9.12
C ARG A 122 -8.80 -8.77 10.63
N LYS A 123 -9.53 -7.91 11.35
CA LYS A 123 -9.46 -7.79 12.82
C LYS A 123 -9.61 -9.12 13.56
N GLU A 124 -10.50 -9.99 13.10
CA GLU A 124 -10.77 -11.30 13.73
C GLU A 124 -9.59 -12.28 13.63
N TYR A 125 -8.78 -12.16 12.59
CA TYR A 125 -7.65 -13.05 12.31
C TYR A 125 -6.29 -12.40 12.60
N ALA A 126 -6.28 -11.10 12.90
CA ALA A 126 -5.09 -10.28 13.10
C ALA A 126 -4.07 -10.42 11.94
N ASP A 127 -4.58 -10.40 10.70
CA ASP A 127 -3.76 -10.46 9.50
C ASP A 127 -4.29 -9.56 8.38
N PHE A 128 -3.48 -9.41 7.33
CA PHE A 128 -3.94 -8.78 6.10
C PHE A 128 -4.70 -9.78 5.23
N GLY A 129 -5.81 -9.32 4.69
CA GLY A 129 -6.67 -10.05 3.79
C GLY A 129 -6.98 -9.27 2.53
N VAL A 130 -7.84 -9.86 1.73
CA VAL A 130 -8.41 -9.23 0.55
C VAL A 130 -9.91 -9.49 0.47
N VAL A 131 -10.64 -8.54 -0.09
CA VAL A 131 -12.06 -8.66 -0.41
C VAL A 131 -12.22 -8.49 -1.93
N PRO A 132 -12.92 -9.40 -2.62
CA PRO A 132 -13.31 -9.21 -4.01
C PRO A 132 -14.00 -7.87 -4.22
N ILE A 133 -13.64 -7.17 -5.29
CA ILE A 133 -14.48 -6.09 -5.81
C ILE A 133 -15.46 -6.76 -6.77
N SER A 134 -16.63 -7.12 -6.25
CA SER A 134 -17.65 -7.91 -6.94
C SER A 134 -19.03 -7.70 -6.31
N ASN A 135 -20.09 -7.74 -7.13
CA ASN A 135 -21.49 -7.73 -6.69
C ASN A 135 -21.97 -9.12 -6.18
N THR A 136 -21.24 -10.19 -6.50
CA THR A 136 -21.66 -11.58 -6.21
C THR A 136 -20.83 -12.26 -5.13
N CYS A 137 -19.63 -11.73 -4.84
CA CYS A 137 -18.70 -12.33 -3.89
C CYS A 137 -18.27 -11.30 -2.84
N ILE A 138 -18.65 -11.54 -1.57
CA ILE A 138 -18.38 -10.63 -0.44
C ILE A 138 -17.45 -11.26 0.62
N GLY A 139 -16.81 -12.38 0.28
CA GLY A 139 -15.92 -13.09 1.20
C GLY A 139 -14.65 -12.30 1.53
N GLN A 140 -14.13 -12.48 2.74
CA GLN A 140 -12.82 -11.96 3.14
C GLN A 140 -11.81 -13.10 3.21
N TYR A 141 -10.71 -12.98 2.47
CA TYR A 141 -9.72 -14.06 2.32
C TYR A 141 -8.37 -13.62 2.87
N PRO A 142 -7.56 -14.51 3.49
CA PRO A 142 -6.18 -14.20 3.84
C PRO A 142 -5.39 -13.80 2.58
N ILE A 143 -4.54 -12.77 2.65
CA ILE A 143 -3.75 -12.33 1.49
C ILE A 143 -2.75 -13.40 1.01
N GLY A 144 -2.32 -14.28 1.92
CA GLY A 144 -1.32 -15.32 1.63
C GLY A 144 -1.89 -16.67 1.17
N PHE A 145 -3.20 -16.81 0.95
CA PHE A 145 -3.79 -18.13 0.67
C PHE A 145 -5.06 -18.06 -0.18
N SER A 146 -5.19 -19.02 -1.09
CA SER A 146 -6.37 -19.25 -1.94
C SER A 146 -6.45 -20.74 -2.28
N TYR A 147 -7.58 -21.40 -1.98
CA TYR A 147 -7.90 -22.78 -2.39
C TYR A 147 -6.73 -23.79 -2.29
N GLY A 148 -6.08 -23.87 -1.12
CA GLY A 148 -4.98 -24.81 -0.88
C GLY A 148 -3.63 -24.41 -1.49
N LYS A 149 -3.54 -23.21 -2.08
CA LYS A 149 -2.30 -22.63 -2.61
C LYS A 149 -1.85 -21.47 -1.75
N THR A 150 -0.57 -21.49 -1.37
CA THR A 150 0.11 -20.33 -0.80
C THR A 150 0.30 -19.27 -1.88
N LEU A 151 -0.03 -18.03 -1.52
CA LEU A 151 0.21 -16.84 -2.32
C LEU A 151 1.29 -15.99 -1.65
N HIS A 152 2.07 -15.30 -2.47
CA HIS A 152 3.10 -14.35 -2.06
C HIS A 152 2.79 -12.97 -2.63
N GLY A 153 3.42 -11.92 -2.09
CA GLY A 153 3.27 -10.55 -2.63
C GLY A 153 3.49 -10.49 -4.15
N ARG A 154 4.52 -11.17 -4.67
CA ARG A 154 4.84 -11.28 -6.11
C ARG A 154 3.77 -11.99 -6.97
N ASP A 155 2.71 -12.52 -6.36
CA ASP A 155 1.57 -13.07 -7.10
C ASP A 155 0.49 -12.00 -7.35
N TYR A 156 0.67 -10.80 -6.77
CA TYR A 156 -0.17 -9.63 -6.95
C TYR A 156 0.49 -8.60 -7.84
N LYS A 157 -0.33 -7.72 -8.39
CA LYS A 157 0.07 -6.44 -8.97
C LYS A 157 -0.85 -5.35 -8.44
N SER A 158 -0.29 -4.26 -7.94
CA SER A 158 -1.07 -3.10 -7.49
C SER A 158 -1.54 -2.29 -8.70
N VAL A 159 -2.84 -1.99 -8.75
CA VAL A 159 -3.48 -1.26 -9.86
C VAL A 159 -4.10 0.07 -9.43
N GLY A 160 -4.17 0.35 -8.14
CA GLY A 160 -4.74 1.58 -7.60
C GLY A 160 -4.99 1.49 -6.11
N ASN A 161 -5.74 2.45 -5.57
CA ASN A 161 -6.26 2.40 -4.20
C ASN A 161 -7.66 3.01 -4.16
N ILE A 162 -8.43 2.71 -3.10
CA ILE A 162 -9.83 3.16 -3.02
C ILE A 162 -10.02 4.69 -2.98
N PHE A 163 -8.98 5.45 -2.62
CA PHE A 163 -9.06 6.90 -2.45
C PHE A 163 -8.76 7.66 -3.73
N ASP A 164 -7.80 7.17 -4.53
CA ASP A 164 -7.41 7.79 -5.80
C ASP A 164 -8.09 7.17 -7.01
N ASN A 165 -8.67 5.97 -6.85
CA ASN A 165 -9.31 5.21 -7.91
C ASN A 165 -10.70 4.70 -7.52
N PRO A 166 -11.63 5.58 -7.10
CA PRO A 166 -12.99 5.17 -6.75
C PRO A 166 -13.72 4.51 -7.93
N GLU A 167 -13.37 4.85 -9.18
CA GLU A 167 -13.92 4.26 -10.40
C GLU A 167 -13.65 2.75 -10.51
N LEU A 168 -12.59 2.24 -9.87
CA LEU A 168 -12.27 0.81 -9.86
C LEU A 168 -13.16 0.00 -8.90
N LEU A 169 -13.99 0.66 -8.10
CA LEU A 169 -14.94 0.02 -7.18
C LEU A 169 -16.32 -0.16 -7.79
N GLU A 170 -16.59 0.50 -8.92
CA GLU A 170 -17.84 0.37 -9.66
C GLU A 170 -17.85 -0.97 -10.40
N VAL A 171 -18.69 -1.90 -9.94
CA VAL A 171 -18.89 -3.20 -10.58
C VAL A 171 -20.13 -3.11 -11.44
N GLU A 172 -19.96 -3.24 -12.77
CA GLU A 172 -21.08 -3.33 -13.74
C GLU A 172 -22.05 -4.49 -13.40
#